data_AF-A0A7C4J2E1-F1
#
_entry.id   AF-A0A7C4J2E1-F1
#
_cell.length_a   1.000
_cell.length_b   1.000
_cell.length_c   1.000
_cell.angle_alpha   90.00
_cell.angle_beta   90.00
_cell.angle_gamma   90.00
#
_symmetry.space_group_name_H-M   'P 1'
#
loop_
_entity.id
_entity.type
_entity.pdbx_description
1 polymer ?
#
loop_
_entity_poly.entity_id
_entity_poly.type
_entity_poly.pdbx_seq_one_letter_code
_entity_poly.pdbx_strand_id
1 'polypeptide(L)' 'MDDILNPGKELPKEVTVEDKTTMEQLRLIQQLDDEDKHVIFKMIDTMLTKKKFKDFFQKKVAAL' A
#
# COMPACT_ATOMS: atom_id res chain seq x y z
N MET A 1 18.93 -33.88 -21.21
CA MET A 1 18.44 -34.05 -19.84
C MET A 1 18.72 -32.72 -19.13
N ASP A 2 18.08 -31.58 -19.41
CA ASP A 2 16.67 -31.30 -19.70
C ASP A 2 15.73 -32.20 -18.89
N ASP A 3 15.56 -31.86 -17.61
CA ASP A 3 14.34 -32.11 -16.83
C ASP A 3 14.38 -31.42 -15.44
N ILE A 4 14.54 -30.09 -15.41
CA ILE A 4 14.13 -29.28 -14.24
C ILE A 4 13.40 -28.03 -14.72
N LEU A 5 12.44 -28.20 -15.64
CA LEU A 5 11.41 -27.21 -15.90
C LEU A 5 10.22 -27.56 -15.00
N ASN A 6 10.19 -26.93 -13.83
CA ASN A 6 9.13 -27.06 -12.84
C ASN A 6 7.77 -26.73 -13.47
N PRO A 7 6.82 -27.68 -13.62
CA PRO A 7 5.51 -27.47 -14.24
C PRO A 7 4.51 -26.86 -13.24
N GLY A 8 4.95 -25.82 -12.55
CA GLY A 8 4.19 -25.05 -11.56
C GLY A 8 4.59 -23.59 -11.66
N LYS A 9 4.37 -22.98 -12.83
CA LYS A 9 4.53 -21.55 -13.04
C LYS A 9 3.53 -20.80 -12.14
N GLU A 10 3.89 -20.54 -10.90
CA GLU A 10 3.69 -19.16 -10.44
C GLU A 10 4.59 -18.33 -11.36
N LEU A 11 3.97 -17.70 -12.36
CA LEU A 11 4.63 -16.74 -13.22
C LEU A 11 5.44 -15.81 -12.31
N PRO A 12 6.73 -15.53 -12.61
CA PRO A 12 7.48 -14.53 -11.87
C PRO A 12 6.63 -13.26 -11.85
N LYS A 13 6.10 -12.89 -10.69
CA LYS A 13 5.35 -11.64 -10.55
C LYS A 13 6.31 -10.54 -10.97
N GLU A 14 5.93 -9.80 -12.00
CA GLU A 14 6.71 -8.68 -12.50
C GLU A 14 6.81 -7.66 -11.36
N VAL A 15 7.92 -7.70 -10.62
CA VAL A 15 8.17 -6.78 -9.51
C VAL A 15 8.45 -5.42 -10.15
N THR A 16 7.43 -4.58 -10.21
CA THR A 16 7.55 -3.24 -10.76
C THR A 16 8.40 -2.38 -9.82
N VAL A 17 9.00 -1.31 -10.35
CA VAL A 17 9.79 -0.37 -9.53
C VAL A 17 8.91 0.26 -8.43
N GLU A 18 7.61 0.44 -8.69
CA GLU A 18 6.63 0.96 -7.73
C GLU A 18 6.43 0.01 -6.53
N ASP A 19 6.35 -1.30 -6.76
CA ASP A 19 6.27 -2.30 -5.67
C ASP A 19 7.51 -2.23 -4.76
N LYS A 20 8.71 -2.03 -5.34
CA LYS A 20 9.96 -1.85 -4.59
C LYS A 20 9.93 -0.58 -3.74
N THR A 21 9.42 0.52 -4.29
CA THR A 21 9.32 1.80 -3.53
C THR A 21 8.34 1.71 -2.37
N THR A 22 7.22 0.99 -2.54
CA THR A 22 6.22 0.78 -1.48
C THR A 22 6.80 -0.08 -0.35
N MET A 23 7.51 -1.15 -0.70
CA MET A 23 8.19 -2.00 0.30
C MET A 23 9.25 -1.23 1.08
N GLU A 24 10.02 -0.37 0.41
CA GLU A 24 11.05 0.44 1.07
C GLU A 24 10.43 1.47 2.03
N GLN A 25 9.34 2.13 1.63
CA GLN A 25 8.60 3.04 2.51
C GLN A 25 8.07 2.33 3.76
N LEU A 26 7.53 1.12 3.60
CA LEU A 26 7.08 0.31 4.74
C LEU A 26 8.26 -0.09 5.65
N ARG A 27 9.40 -0.44 5.06
CA ARG A 27 10.62 -0.77 5.81
C ARG A 27 11.13 0.41 6.63
N LEU A 28 11.14 1.61 6.06
CA LEU A 28 11.54 2.84 6.77
C LEU A 28 10.61 3.14 7.95
N ILE A 29 9.29 3.01 7.77
CA ILE A 29 8.32 3.17 8.87
C ILE A 29 8.58 2.14 9.97
N GLN A 30 8.92 0.89 9.61
CA GLN A 30 9.23 -0.15 10.59
C GLN A 30 10.50 0.14 11.42
N GLN A 31 11.40 0.99 10.94
CA GLN A 31 12.63 1.37 11.64
C GLN A 31 12.44 2.51 12.65
N LEU A 32 11.31 3.20 12.63
CA LEU A 32 10.99 4.24 13.60
C LEU A 32 10.79 3.66 15.01
N ASP A 33 10.82 4.51 16.02
CA ASP A 33 10.41 4.13 17.38
C ASP A 33 8.89 4.00 17.48
N ASP A 34 8.39 3.31 18.50
CA ASP A 34 6.97 2.95 18.60
C ASP A 34 6.05 4.18 18.68
N GLU A 35 6.49 5.25 19.33
CA GLU A 35 5.77 6.51 19.40
C GLU A 35 5.63 7.15 18.01
N ASP A 36 6.73 7.25 17.28
CA ASP A 36 6.77 7.84 15.94
C ASP A 36 5.95 7.01 14.93
N LYS A 37 6.05 5.67 14.98
CA LYS A 37 5.19 4.78 14.18
C LYS A 37 3.72 5.06 14.43
N HIS A 38 3.35 5.18 15.70
CA HIS A 38 1.97 5.44 16.08
C HIS A 38 1.46 6.77 15.51
N VAL A 39 2.29 7.83 15.56
CA VAL A 39 1.98 9.13 14.95
C VAL A 39 1.78 9.01 13.44
N ILE A 40 2.67 8.32 12.74
CA ILE A 40 2.58 8.11 11.29
C ILE A 40 1.30 7.34 10.91
N PHE A 41 0.98 6.25 11.60
CA PHE A 41 -0.25 5.50 11.32
C PHE A 41 -1.51 6.34 11.56
N LYS A 42 -1.55 7.10 12.66
CA LYS A 42 -2.67 8.00 12.96
C LYS A 42 -2.81 9.11 11.91
N MET A 43 -1.71 9.61 11.37
CA MET A 43 -1.72 10.59 10.28
C MET A 43 -2.29 9.97 9.00
N ILE A 44 -1.88 8.76 8.62
CA ILE A 44 -2.41 8.02 7.47
C ILE A 44 -3.93 7.82 7.63
N ASP A 45 -4.38 7.34 8.79
CA ASP A 45 -5.81 7.15 9.08
C ASP A 45 -6.62 8.45 8.97
N THR A 46 -6.07 9.54 9.50
CA THR A 46 -6.70 10.86 9.43
C THR A 46 -6.85 11.33 7.99
N MET A 47 -5.80 11.19 7.17
CA MET A 47 -5.83 11.58 5.77
C MET A 47 -6.81 10.72 4.95
N LEU A 48 -6.82 9.40 5.19
CA LEU A 48 -7.76 8.48 4.54
C LEU A 48 -9.21 8.79 4.92
N THR A 49 -9.46 9.10 6.19
CA THR A 49 -10.80 9.48 6.66
C THR A 49 -11.27 10.78 6.02
N LYS A 50 -10.41 11.80 5.97
CA LYS A 50 -10.71 13.07 5.28
C LYS A 50 -11.00 12.87 3.80
N LYS A 51 -10.20 12.05 3.12
CA LYS A 51 -10.42 11.70 1.70
C LYS A 51 -11.77 11.01 1.51
N LYS A 52 -12.03 9.95 2.27
CA LYS A 52 -13.31 9.23 2.23
C LYS A 52 -14.49 10.17 2.50
N PHE A 53 -14.40 11.01 3.52
CA PHE A 53 -15.46 11.98 3.86
C PHE A 53 -15.74 12.94 2.70
N LYS A 54 -14.68 13.50 2.10
CA LYS A 54 -14.81 14.37 0.91
C LYS A 54 -15.44 13.63 -0.26
N ASP A 55 -14.99 12.42 -0.56
CA ASP A 55 -15.52 11.59 -1.65
C ASP A 55 -16.99 11.21 -1.40
N PHE A 56 -17.35 10.89 -0.15
CA PHE A 56 -18.73 10.62 0.24
C PHE A 56 -19.62 11.85 0.06
N PHE A 57 -19.15 13.03 0.47
CA PHE A 57 -19.90 14.27 0.33
C PHE A 57 -20.10 14.64 -1.15
N GLN A 58 -19.03 14.60 -1.96
CA GLN A 58 -19.11 14.89 -3.39
C GLN A 58 -20.05 13.95 -4.14
N LYS A 59 -20.00 12.64 -3.84
CA LYS A 59 -20.91 11.66 -4.45
C LYS A 59 -22.38 11.91 -4.12
N LYS A 60 -22.69 12.43 -2.93
CA LYS A 60 -24.07 12.73 -2.52
C LYS A 60 -24.58 14.04 -3.09
N VAL A 61 -23.74 15.06 -3.18
CA VAL A 61 -24.10 16.34 -3.82
C VAL A 61 -24.27 16.20 -5.33
N ALA A 62 -23.43 15.40 -6.00
CA ALA A 62 -23.56 15.15 -7.44
C ALA A 62 -24.73 14.22 -7.81
N ALA A 63 -25.35 13.56 -6.82
CA ALA A 63 -26.50 12.69 -7.00
C ALA A 63 -27.84 13.36 -6.62
N LEU A 64 -27.81 14.62 -6.20
CA LEU A 64 -28.97 15.50 -5.96
C LEU A 64 -29.17 16.42 -7.17
#